data_AF-A0A925QSL0-F1
#
_entry.id   AF-A0A925QSL0-F1
#
_cell.length_a   1.000
_cell.length_b   1.000
_cell.length_c   1.000
_cell.angle_alpha   90.00
_cell.angle_beta   90.00
_cell.angle_gamma   90.00
#
_symmetry.space_group_name_H-M   'P 1'
#
loop_
_entity.id
_entity.type
_entity.pdbx_description
1 polymer ?
#
loop_
_entity_poly.entity_id
_entity_poly.type
_entity_poly.pdbx_seq_one_letter_code
_entity_poly.pdbx_strand_id
1 'polypeptide(L)'
;MIQTGGGDDVVDLTSENYDYGNVSIDGGAGKDVLWSGSGNDLVIGGGGSDELFGGYGADLLIGGLDNDRLEGDGDVDILQGGDGNDTLIDGLSNNVFDGGAGKDDLTGGAGNELFIGGTGNDIIGTGLGADIIAVNRGGGRDIVSGSADPGDTLSLGGGIGYEDLFLSKRGKDLVFDLGNGDRITFDDWYASSSKSVVNLQVVAESMAAFDSAGSDPLKDDKLEQFDFAGLVERFDQSRVVSDWAVSNALLDFHLGGSDTEALGGDLAYQYGRNGSLAGIGSQAAQAIIAQPQFGVGAQSLQPLASLQQGTVKLA
;
A
#
# COMPACT_ATOMS: atom_id res chain seq x y z
N MET A 1 15.20 21.40 11.80
CA MET A 1 13.86 21.48 12.40
C MET A 1 13.37 22.91 12.27
N ILE A 2 12.38 23.11 11.42
CA ILE A 2 11.61 24.32 11.20
C ILE A 2 10.22 24.03 11.77
N GLN A 3 9.69 24.94 12.61
CA GLN A 3 8.32 24.87 13.10
C GLN A 3 7.66 26.20 12.75
N THR A 4 6.65 26.19 11.90
CA THR A 4 6.01 27.42 11.41
C THR A 4 4.90 27.87 12.35
N GLY A 5 4.15 26.90 12.89
CA GLY A 5 3.37 27.04 14.11
C GLY A 5 1.88 27.02 13.85
N GLY A 6 1.27 28.17 13.59
CA GLY A 6 -0.15 28.22 13.30
C GLY A 6 -0.51 29.37 12.39
N GLY A 7 -1.58 29.17 11.60
CA GLY A 7 -1.88 30.00 10.44
C GLY A 7 -1.35 29.33 9.17
N ASP A 8 -1.69 29.92 8.02
CA ASP A 8 -1.28 29.41 6.72
C ASP A 8 0.18 29.86 6.44
N ASP A 9 1.12 28.91 6.39
CA ASP A 9 2.55 29.16 6.22
C ASP A 9 3.08 28.67 4.86
N VAL A 10 4.22 29.25 4.44
CA VAL A 10 4.94 28.81 3.24
C VAL A 10 6.41 28.64 3.58
N VAL A 11 6.94 27.44 3.38
CA VAL A 11 8.36 27.12 3.51
C VAL A 11 8.87 26.62 2.18
N ASP A 12 9.81 27.34 1.58
CA ASP A 12 10.46 26.96 0.34
C ASP A 12 11.96 26.83 0.57
N LEU A 13 12.45 25.59 0.58
CA LEU A 13 13.87 25.25 0.66
C LEU A 13 14.44 24.81 -0.70
N THR A 14 13.71 25.02 -1.79
CA THR A 14 14.24 24.80 -3.13
C THR A 14 15.23 25.92 -3.47
N SER A 15 16.50 25.58 -3.66
CA SER A 15 17.55 26.57 -3.90
C SER A 15 18.56 26.08 -4.92
N GLU A 16 18.82 26.89 -5.94
CA GLU A 16 19.86 26.62 -6.94
C GLU A 16 21.28 26.85 -6.40
N ASN A 17 21.42 27.52 -5.24
CA ASN A 17 22.71 27.99 -4.72
C ASN A 17 23.11 27.36 -3.39
N TYR A 18 22.16 26.74 -2.69
CA TYR A 18 22.35 26.20 -1.35
C TYR A 18 21.70 24.83 -1.26
N ASP A 19 22.47 23.89 -0.73
CA ASP A 19 21.97 22.59 -0.29
C ASP A 19 21.74 22.68 1.22
N TYR A 20 20.50 22.41 1.64
CA TYR A 20 20.11 22.43 3.05
C TYR A 20 20.33 21.06 3.72
N GLY A 21 20.62 20.02 2.93
CA GLY A 21 20.70 18.62 3.36
C GLY A 21 19.41 18.18 4.05
N ASN A 22 19.52 17.14 4.87
CA ASN A 22 18.37 16.60 5.60
C ASN A 22 17.76 17.64 6.55
N VAL A 23 16.51 17.99 6.31
CA VAL A 23 15.71 18.89 7.10
C VAL A 23 14.54 18.18 7.77
N SER A 24 13.93 18.90 8.70
CA SER A 24 12.67 18.51 9.31
C SER A 24 11.81 19.76 9.39
N ILE A 25 10.60 19.68 8.86
CA ILE A 25 9.63 20.77 8.75
C ILE A 25 8.32 20.30 9.40
N ASP A 26 7.72 21.18 10.20
CA ASP A 26 6.46 20.99 10.91
C ASP A 26 5.62 22.26 10.68
N GLY A 27 4.59 22.14 9.83
CA GLY A 27 3.66 23.22 9.46
C GLY A 27 2.76 23.62 10.63
N GLY A 28 2.26 22.62 11.35
CA GLY A 28 1.49 22.83 12.55
C GLY A 28 0.01 22.90 12.24
N ALA A 29 -0.62 24.08 12.31
CA ALA A 29 -2.05 24.21 12.05
C ALA A 29 -2.34 25.32 11.05
N GLY A 30 -3.10 25.07 10.00
CA GLY A 30 -3.35 26.02 8.93
C GLY A 30 -3.31 25.30 7.59
N LYS A 31 -3.45 26.03 6.49
CA LYS A 31 -3.12 25.50 5.18
C LYS A 31 -1.68 25.88 4.84
N ASP A 32 -0.79 24.89 4.87
CA ASP A 32 0.64 25.07 4.67
C ASP A 32 1.10 24.60 3.30
N VAL A 33 2.18 25.21 2.80
CA VAL A 33 2.85 24.76 1.58
C VAL A 33 4.35 24.61 1.85
N LEU A 34 4.84 23.37 1.82
CA LEU A 34 6.16 23.00 2.32
C LEU A 34 6.98 22.29 1.25
N TRP A 35 8.11 22.88 0.85
CA TRP A 35 9.13 22.25 0.01
C TRP A 35 10.42 22.03 0.80
N SER A 36 10.87 20.77 0.93
CA SER A 36 12.10 20.43 1.66
C SER A 36 13.36 20.39 0.80
N GLY A 37 13.24 19.99 -0.46
CA GLY A 37 14.23 20.25 -1.51
C GLY A 37 15.14 19.06 -1.79
N SER A 38 16.31 18.99 -1.16
CA SER A 38 17.26 17.88 -1.37
C SER A 38 17.75 17.37 -0.03
N GLY A 39 17.86 16.06 0.12
CA GLY A 39 18.20 15.41 1.39
C GLY A 39 17.17 14.35 1.73
N ASN A 40 17.40 13.61 2.82
CA ASN A 40 16.37 12.73 3.35
C ASN A 40 15.62 13.47 4.45
N ASP A 41 14.44 13.95 4.12
CA ASP A 41 13.68 14.94 4.85
C ASP A 41 12.50 14.33 5.62
N LEU A 42 12.08 15.05 6.65
CA LEU A 42 10.81 14.80 7.36
C LEU A 42 9.93 16.03 7.21
N VAL A 43 8.82 15.89 6.50
CA VAL A 43 7.86 16.98 6.27
C VAL A 43 6.52 16.59 6.90
N ILE A 44 6.05 17.41 7.83
CA ILE A 44 4.78 17.21 8.54
C ILE A 44 3.90 18.43 8.26
N GLY A 45 2.72 18.22 7.67
CA GLY A 45 1.71 19.25 7.46
C GLY A 45 1.08 19.66 8.80
N GLY A 46 0.43 18.70 9.44
CA GLY A 46 -0.12 18.84 10.78
C GLY A 46 -1.64 18.84 10.73
N GLY A 47 -2.29 20.01 10.74
CA GLY A 47 -3.73 20.06 10.58
C GLY A 47 -4.19 21.22 9.72
N GLY A 48 -5.14 20.93 8.83
CA GLY A 48 -5.55 21.81 7.75
C GLY A 48 -5.08 21.23 6.41
N SER A 49 -5.52 21.80 5.30
CA SER A 49 -5.29 21.20 3.98
C SER A 49 -3.96 21.62 3.37
N ASP A 50 -2.95 20.79 3.54
CA ASP A 50 -1.54 21.08 3.27
C ASP A 50 -1.07 20.58 1.90
N GLU A 51 0.01 21.17 1.41
CA GLU A 51 0.71 20.78 0.19
C GLU A 51 2.19 20.53 0.51
N LEU A 52 2.61 19.26 0.47
CA LEU A 52 3.94 18.80 0.90
C LEU A 52 4.74 18.27 -0.29
N PHE A 53 5.99 18.71 -0.42
CA PHE A 53 6.89 18.32 -1.50
C PHE A 53 8.27 17.92 -0.94
N GLY A 54 8.65 16.66 -1.13
CA GLY A 54 9.93 16.10 -0.67
C GLY A 54 11.11 16.56 -1.52
N GLY A 55 11.03 16.29 -2.82
CA GLY A 55 12.07 16.63 -3.77
C GLY A 55 13.03 15.47 -3.98
N TYR A 56 14.34 15.70 -3.85
CA TYR A 56 15.33 14.63 -4.04
C TYR A 56 15.79 14.03 -2.73
N GLY A 57 15.74 12.71 -2.63
CA GLY A 57 16.26 11.96 -1.50
C GLY A 57 15.15 11.15 -0.85
N ALA A 58 15.51 10.29 0.10
CA ALA A 58 14.53 9.38 0.68
C ALA A 58 13.74 10.08 1.79
N ASP A 59 12.54 10.55 1.48
CA ASP A 59 11.73 11.42 2.32
C ASP A 59 10.62 10.68 3.09
N LEU A 60 10.16 11.33 4.16
CA LEU A 60 8.93 10.96 4.88
C LEU A 60 8.02 12.19 4.93
N LEU A 61 6.89 12.09 4.23
CA LEU A 61 5.85 13.10 4.17
C LEU A 61 4.64 12.62 4.98
N ILE A 62 4.15 13.45 5.91
CA ILE A 62 2.99 13.16 6.75
C ILE A 62 2.02 14.34 6.62
N GLY A 63 0.85 14.12 6.01
CA GLY A 63 -0.20 15.13 5.84
C GLY A 63 -0.78 15.54 7.20
N GLY A 64 -1.47 14.61 7.84
CA GLY A 64 -2.00 14.78 9.19
C GLY A 64 -3.52 14.80 9.21
N LEU A 65 -4.14 15.96 9.47
CA LEU A 65 -5.59 16.11 9.52
C LEU A 65 -6.07 16.97 8.34
N ASP A 66 -7.29 16.68 7.89
CA ASP A 66 -7.94 17.30 6.72
C ASP A 66 -7.31 16.82 5.40
N ASN A 67 -7.76 17.37 4.27
CA ASN A 67 -7.37 16.84 2.95
C ASN A 67 -6.02 17.41 2.51
N ASP A 68 -5.02 16.56 2.34
CA ASP A 68 -3.66 16.93 2.02
C ASP A 68 -3.23 16.51 0.61
N ARG A 69 -2.20 17.17 0.08
CA ARG A 69 -1.50 16.76 -1.13
C ARG A 69 -0.03 16.51 -0.81
N LEU A 70 0.44 15.29 -1.09
CA LEU A 70 1.82 14.87 -0.86
C LEU A 70 2.48 14.47 -2.19
N GLU A 71 3.70 14.94 -2.43
CA GLU A 71 4.51 14.63 -3.61
C GLU A 71 5.96 14.32 -3.20
N GLY A 72 6.40 13.07 -3.36
CA GLY A 72 7.76 12.63 -2.98
C GLY A 72 8.82 13.08 -3.98
N ASP A 73 8.61 12.81 -5.27
CA ASP A 73 9.48 13.10 -6.42
C ASP A 73 10.56 12.02 -6.65
N GLY A 74 11.75 12.15 -6.08
CA GLY A 74 12.89 11.29 -6.42
C GLY A 74 13.45 10.50 -5.24
N ASP A 75 13.86 9.26 -5.52
CA ASP A 75 14.38 8.27 -4.56
C ASP A 75 13.25 7.49 -3.86
N VAL A 76 13.43 7.07 -2.60
CA VAL A 76 12.54 6.11 -1.91
C VAL A 76 11.80 6.83 -0.80
N ASP A 77 10.53 7.10 -1.06
CA ASP A 77 9.71 7.95 -0.24
C ASP A 77 8.62 7.18 0.49
N ILE A 78 8.19 7.76 1.61
CA ILE A 78 7.04 7.30 2.38
C ILE A 78 6.07 8.47 2.51
N LEU A 79 4.90 8.32 1.92
CA LEU A 79 3.83 9.30 1.95
C LEU A 79 2.71 8.74 2.85
N GLN A 80 2.38 9.45 3.93
CA GLN A 80 1.28 9.14 4.83
C GLN A 80 0.27 10.29 4.81
N GLY A 81 -0.91 10.09 4.24
CA GLY A 81 -1.99 11.08 4.14
C GLY A 81 -2.51 11.46 5.52
N GLY A 82 -3.15 10.52 6.20
CA GLY A 82 -3.65 10.71 7.57
C GLY A 82 -5.16 10.68 7.61
N ASP A 83 -5.78 11.60 8.34
CA ASP A 83 -7.24 11.74 8.37
C ASP A 83 -7.66 12.74 7.28
N GLY A 84 -8.29 12.32 6.19
CA GLY A 84 -8.52 13.22 5.07
C GLY A 84 -9.00 12.53 3.81
N ASN A 85 -9.29 13.29 2.78
CA ASN A 85 -9.36 12.76 1.42
C ASN A 85 -8.09 13.23 0.71
N ASP A 86 -7.05 12.44 0.83
CA ASP A 86 -5.70 12.86 0.50
C ASP A 86 -5.34 12.52 -0.94
N THR A 87 -4.37 13.25 -1.48
CA THR A 87 -3.79 12.98 -2.80
C THR A 87 -2.30 12.73 -2.65
N LEU A 88 -1.88 11.49 -2.84
CA LEU A 88 -0.48 11.08 -2.74
C LEU A 88 0.03 10.72 -4.12
N ILE A 89 1.11 11.38 -4.55
CA ILE A 89 1.68 11.18 -5.87
C ILE A 89 3.17 10.95 -5.75
N ASP A 90 3.64 9.87 -6.37
CA ASP A 90 5.06 9.63 -6.55
C ASP A 90 5.33 8.88 -7.85
N GLY A 91 6.57 8.94 -8.34
CA GLY A 91 6.87 8.54 -9.71
C GLY A 91 8.09 7.66 -9.89
N LEU A 92 9.11 7.80 -9.05
CA LEU A 92 10.40 7.14 -9.24
C LEU A 92 10.72 6.22 -8.06
N SER A 93 11.40 5.11 -8.35
CA SER A 93 11.78 4.10 -7.34
C SER A 93 10.59 3.49 -6.59
N ASN A 94 10.88 2.66 -5.59
CA ASN A 94 9.85 1.95 -4.83
C ASN A 94 9.41 2.81 -3.64
N ASN A 95 8.14 3.21 -3.60
CA ASN A 95 7.60 4.13 -2.59
C ASN A 95 6.45 3.52 -1.79
N VAL A 96 6.23 4.02 -0.57
CA VAL A 96 5.09 3.66 0.27
C VAL A 96 4.04 4.76 0.17
N PHE A 97 2.82 4.35 -0.16
CA PHE A 97 1.61 5.16 -0.15
C PHE A 97 0.68 4.63 0.93
N ASP A 98 0.42 5.44 1.96
CA ASP A 98 -0.54 5.15 3.03
C ASP A 98 -1.55 6.29 3.09
N GLY A 99 -2.74 6.09 2.50
CA GLY A 99 -3.80 7.10 2.47
C GLY A 99 -4.33 7.43 3.86
N GLY A 100 -4.46 6.42 4.72
CA GLY A 100 -4.98 6.59 6.06
C GLY A 100 -6.51 6.46 6.11
N ALA A 101 -7.21 7.51 6.50
CA ALA A 101 -8.64 7.48 6.72
C ALA A 101 -9.37 8.52 5.87
N GLY A 102 -10.21 8.04 4.97
CA GLY A 102 -11.10 8.86 4.15
C GLY A 102 -11.05 8.38 2.71
N LYS A 103 -11.33 9.23 1.74
CA LYS A 103 -11.32 8.82 0.33
C LYS A 103 -10.06 9.35 -0.34
N ASP A 104 -9.10 8.47 -0.54
CA ASP A 104 -7.78 8.87 -1.00
C ASP A 104 -7.57 8.59 -2.50
N ASP A 105 -6.71 9.39 -3.12
CA ASP A 105 -6.24 9.23 -4.49
C ASP A 105 -4.72 8.98 -4.45
N LEU A 106 -4.33 7.72 -4.69
CA LEU A 106 -2.95 7.25 -4.65
C LEU A 106 -2.48 6.98 -6.08
N THR A 107 -1.48 7.71 -6.53
CA THR A 107 -0.91 7.53 -7.88
C THR A 107 0.60 7.27 -7.78
N GLY A 108 1.00 6.05 -8.14
CA GLY A 108 2.41 5.67 -8.23
C GLY A 108 2.99 5.74 -9.64
N GLY A 109 4.09 5.01 -9.81
CA GLY A 109 5.15 5.37 -10.73
C GLY A 109 5.64 4.21 -11.56
N ALA A 110 6.96 4.01 -11.57
CA ALA A 110 7.62 2.95 -12.33
C ALA A 110 8.42 1.97 -11.47
N GLY A 111 8.39 2.13 -10.14
CA GLY A 111 9.00 1.21 -9.21
C GLY A 111 8.03 0.13 -8.76
N ASN A 112 8.41 -0.62 -7.74
CA ASN A 112 7.52 -1.60 -7.11
C ASN A 112 6.99 -0.94 -5.83
N GLU A 113 5.80 -0.36 -5.90
CA GLU A 113 5.23 0.43 -4.82
C GLU A 113 4.48 -0.42 -3.79
N LEU A 114 4.32 0.13 -2.58
CA LEU A 114 3.36 -0.37 -1.59
C LEU A 114 2.18 0.59 -1.53
N PHE A 115 1.00 0.12 -1.91
CA PHE A 115 -0.24 0.88 -1.76
C PHE A 115 -1.07 0.36 -0.59
N ILE A 116 -1.40 1.29 0.30
CA ILE A 116 -2.32 1.13 1.41
C ILE A 116 -3.36 2.25 1.26
N GLY A 117 -4.56 1.93 0.77
CA GLY A 117 -5.68 2.88 0.77
C GLY A 117 -6.08 3.28 2.19
N GLY A 118 -6.03 2.31 3.11
CA GLY A 118 -6.44 2.52 4.50
C GLY A 118 -7.93 2.27 4.64
N THR A 119 -8.65 3.12 5.36
CA THR A 119 -10.10 3.02 5.52
C THR A 119 -10.82 4.03 4.64
N GLY A 120 -11.72 3.57 3.77
CA GLY A 120 -12.59 4.45 3.01
C GLY A 120 -13.00 3.91 1.66
N ASN A 121 -12.90 4.68 0.60
CA ASN A 121 -13.21 4.15 -0.75
C ASN A 121 -12.24 4.77 -1.73
N ASP A 122 -11.09 4.13 -1.87
CA ASP A 122 -9.91 4.78 -2.41
C ASP A 122 -9.75 4.52 -3.90
N ILE A 123 -8.98 5.38 -4.55
CA ILE A 123 -8.60 5.24 -5.95
C ILE A 123 -7.09 5.03 -5.98
N ILE A 124 -6.67 3.90 -6.56
CA ILE A 124 -5.27 3.49 -6.61
C ILE A 124 -4.87 3.32 -8.07
N GLY A 125 -4.05 4.22 -8.57
CA GLY A 125 -3.36 4.10 -9.85
C GLY A 125 -1.96 3.55 -9.59
N THR A 126 -1.74 2.26 -9.83
CA THR A 126 -0.48 1.63 -9.39
C THR A 126 0.71 2.12 -10.20
N GLY A 127 0.56 2.17 -11.53
CA GLY A 127 1.67 2.49 -12.42
C GLY A 127 2.33 1.23 -12.98
N LEU A 128 3.57 1.37 -13.44
CA LEU A 128 4.39 0.25 -13.91
C LEU A 128 5.12 -0.36 -12.72
N GLY A 129 5.54 -1.62 -12.85
CA GLY A 129 6.25 -2.32 -11.79
C GLY A 129 5.44 -3.51 -11.28
N ALA A 130 5.98 -4.18 -10.27
CA ALA A 130 5.29 -5.25 -9.57
C ALA A 130 4.85 -4.74 -8.20
N ASP A 131 3.69 -4.12 -8.14
CA ASP A 131 3.24 -3.40 -6.96
C ASP A 131 2.62 -4.33 -5.91
N ILE A 132 2.61 -3.88 -4.65
CA ILE A 132 1.89 -4.54 -3.58
C ILE A 132 0.70 -3.67 -3.18
N ILE A 133 -0.51 -4.16 -3.44
CA ILE A 133 -1.76 -3.52 -2.98
C ILE A 133 -2.18 -4.23 -1.70
N ALA A 134 -1.96 -3.60 -0.55
CA ALA A 134 -2.22 -4.21 0.75
C ALA A 134 -3.59 -3.77 1.29
N VAL A 135 -4.47 -4.74 1.56
CA VAL A 135 -5.87 -4.49 1.95
C VAL A 135 -6.23 -5.27 3.19
N ASN A 136 -6.86 -4.59 4.14
CA ASN A 136 -7.37 -5.16 5.36
C ASN A 136 -8.89 -5.05 5.43
N ARG A 137 -9.47 -5.85 6.33
CA ARG A 137 -10.89 -5.72 6.66
C ARG A 137 -11.22 -4.30 7.11
N GLY A 138 -12.34 -3.77 6.64
CA GLY A 138 -12.78 -2.40 6.92
C GLY A 138 -12.15 -1.35 6.01
N GLY A 139 -11.40 -1.76 4.99
CA GLY A 139 -10.84 -0.84 3.99
C GLY A 139 -11.89 -0.19 3.10
N GLY A 140 -13.07 -0.80 2.98
CA GLY A 140 -14.18 -0.27 2.20
C GLY A 140 -14.09 -0.64 0.72
N ARG A 141 -14.37 0.28 -0.20
CA ARG A 141 -14.60 -0.05 -1.62
C ARG A 141 -13.65 0.66 -2.55
N ASP A 142 -12.56 -0.04 -2.85
CA ASP A 142 -11.46 0.56 -3.58
C ASP A 142 -11.56 0.29 -5.08
N ILE A 143 -10.99 1.19 -5.85
CA ILE A 143 -10.83 1.06 -7.29
C ILE A 143 -9.33 1.02 -7.56
N VAL A 144 -8.89 -0.05 -8.21
CA VAL A 144 -7.50 -0.24 -8.62
C VAL A 144 -7.43 -0.17 -10.14
N SER A 145 -6.63 0.77 -10.63
CA SER A 145 -6.28 0.93 -12.04
C SER A 145 -4.80 0.62 -12.19
N GLY A 146 -4.48 -0.61 -12.61
CA GLY A 146 -3.09 -0.98 -12.89
C GLY A 146 -2.64 -0.57 -14.29
N SER A 147 -1.39 -0.89 -14.62
CA SER A 147 -0.83 -0.63 -15.95
C SER A 147 -0.88 -1.85 -16.88
N ALA A 148 -0.25 -1.71 -18.04
CA ALA A 148 -0.10 -2.79 -19.00
C ALA A 148 0.98 -3.81 -18.59
N ASP A 149 1.74 -3.55 -17.52
CA ASP A 149 2.76 -4.45 -16.98
C ASP A 149 2.12 -5.41 -15.96
N PRO A 150 2.15 -6.74 -16.20
CA PRO A 150 1.68 -7.70 -15.22
C PRO A 150 2.73 -7.93 -14.13
N GLY A 151 2.35 -7.86 -12.86
CA GLY A 151 3.27 -8.10 -11.76
C GLY A 151 2.67 -7.90 -10.37
N ASP A 152 1.62 -7.10 -10.28
CA ASP A 152 1.07 -6.69 -9.00
C ASP A 152 0.56 -7.87 -8.18
N THR A 153 0.66 -7.69 -6.87
CA THR A 153 0.17 -8.59 -5.85
C THR A 153 -0.89 -7.89 -5.03
N LEU A 154 -2.08 -8.49 -4.97
CA LEU A 154 -3.05 -8.14 -3.94
C LEU A 154 -2.68 -8.88 -2.65
N SER A 155 -2.34 -8.14 -1.58
CA SER A 155 -1.99 -8.70 -0.27
C SER A 155 -3.13 -8.48 0.73
N LEU A 156 -3.89 -9.53 1.03
CA LEU A 156 -5.03 -9.47 1.96
C LEU A 156 -4.59 -9.75 3.39
N GLY A 157 -5.08 -8.95 4.34
CA GLY A 157 -4.87 -9.13 5.78
C GLY A 157 -6.12 -8.84 6.61
N GLY A 158 -5.93 -8.47 7.88
CA GLY A 158 -7.01 -8.01 8.76
C GLY A 158 -8.09 -9.05 9.05
N GLY A 159 -7.79 -10.33 8.87
CA GLY A 159 -8.73 -11.43 9.07
C GLY A 159 -9.81 -11.55 7.99
N ILE A 160 -9.53 -11.09 6.76
CA ILE A 160 -10.32 -11.47 5.59
C ILE A 160 -10.23 -12.98 5.40
N GLY A 161 -11.36 -13.69 5.49
CA GLY A 161 -11.42 -15.15 5.38
C GLY A 161 -11.74 -15.61 3.96
N TYR A 162 -11.29 -16.80 3.57
CA TYR A 162 -11.53 -17.34 2.22
C TYR A 162 -13.02 -17.53 1.88
N GLU A 163 -13.86 -17.72 2.90
CA GLU A 163 -15.31 -17.82 2.76
C GLU A 163 -15.99 -16.51 2.32
N ASP A 164 -15.30 -15.38 2.49
CA ASP A 164 -15.78 -14.05 2.13
C ASP A 164 -15.39 -13.64 0.71
N LEU A 165 -14.59 -14.46 0.03
CA LEU A 165 -13.96 -14.12 -1.24
C LEU A 165 -14.84 -14.51 -2.43
N PHE A 166 -15.38 -13.50 -3.13
CA PHE A 166 -16.23 -13.71 -4.31
C PHE A 166 -15.81 -12.85 -5.49
N LEU A 167 -15.71 -13.46 -6.68
CA LEU A 167 -15.48 -12.74 -7.92
C LEU A 167 -16.79 -12.45 -8.65
N SER A 168 -16.87 -11.26 -9.24
CA SER A 168 -17.96 -10.83 -10.11
C SER A 168 -17.42 -10.05 -11.30
N LYS A 169 -18.03 -10.21 -12.46
CA LYS A 169 -17.78 -9.38 -13.64
C LYS A 169 -18.85 -8.29 -13.74
N ARG A 170 -18.43 -7.03 -13.78
CA ARG A 170 -19.35 -5.88 -13.93
C ARG A 170 -18.94 -5.02 -15.12
N GLY A 171 -19.59 -5.23 -16.27
CA GLY A 171 -19.25 -4.50 -17.48
C GLY A 171 -17.82 -4.78 -17.92
N LYS A 172 -16.96 -3.76 -17.85
CA LYS A 172 -15.53 -3.84 -18.17
C LYS A 172 -14.65 -4.23 -16.98
N ASP A 173 -15.22 -4.28 -15.77
CA ASP A 173 -14.45 -4.41 -14.54
C ASP A 173 -14.57 -5.80 -13.93
N LEU A 174 -13.52 -6.19 -13.19
CA LEU A 174 -13.54 -7.33 -12.27
C LEU A 174 -13.76 -6.80 -10.86
N VAL A 175 -14.73 -7.33 -10.14
CA VAL A 175 -14.99 -6.99 -8.75
C VAL A 175 -14.65 -8.18 -7.88
N PHE A 176 -13.80 -7.95 -6.89
CA PHE A 176 -13.46 -8.89 -5.85
C PHE A 176 -14.11 -8.46 -4.54
N ASP A 177 -15.17 -9.15 -4.14
CA ASP A 177 -15.82 -8.93 -2.85
C ASP A 177 -14.99 -9.62 -1.75
N LEU A 178 -14.75 -8.89 -0.67
CA LEU A 178 -13.95 -9.32 0.49
C LEU A 178 -14.82 -9.53 1.74
N GLY A 179 -16.15 -9.52 1.56
CA GLY A 179 -17.13 -9.64 2.64
C GLY A 179 -17.31 -8.36 3.45
N ASN A 180 -18.34 -8.33 4.30
CA ASN A 180 -18.65 -7.20 5.19
C ASN A 180 -18.82 -5.82 4.51
N GLY A 181 -19.02 -5.79 3.20
CA GLY A 181 -19.18 -4.56 2.42
C GLY A 181 -17.89 -4.06 1.77
N ASP A 182 -16.75 -4.68 2.09
CA ASP A 182 -15.44 -4.41 1.52
C ASP A 182 -15.30 -5.03 0.13
N ARG A 183 -14.64 -4.34 -0.79
CA ARG A 183 -14.34 -4.85 -2.14
C ARG A 183 -13.22 -4.11 -2.80
N ILE A 184 -12.64 -4.76 -3.80
CA ILE A 184 -11.74 -4.15 -4.77
C ILE A 184 -12.37 -4.26 -6.15
N THR A 185 -12.39 -3.15 -6.87
CA THR A 185 -12.79 -3.12 -8.29
C THR A 185 -11.54 -2.89 -9.12
N PHE A 186 -11.14 -3.89 -9.89
CA PHE A 186 -10.09 -3.74 -10.89
C PHE A 186 -10.72 -3.12 -12.14
N ASP A 187 -10.47 -1.83 -12.34
CA ASP A 187 -11.02 -1.06 -13.45
C ASP A 187 -10.47 -1.56 -14.78
N ASP A 188 -11.33 -1.61 -15.80
CA ASP A 188 -10.96 -2.02 -17.16
C ASP A 188 -10.35 -3.41 -17.30
N TRP A 189 -10.49 -4.27 -16.27
CA TRP A 189 -9.95 -5.63 -16.29
C TRP A 189 -10.30 -6.37 -17.58
N TYR A 190 -11.55 -6.34 -18.05
CA TYR A 190 -12.00 -7.02 -19.26
C TYR A 190 -11.88 -6.20 -20.54
N ALA A 191 -11.56 -4.90 -20.44
CA ALA A 191 -11.26 -4.04 -21.58
C ALA A 191 -9.77 -4.12 -21.98
N SER A 192 -8.88 -4.38 -21.01
CA SER A 192 -7.45 -4.53 -21.22
C SER A 192 -7.05 -5.96 -21.63
N SER A 193 -6.04 -6.08 -22.49
CA SER A 193 -5.39 -7.36 -22.80
C SER A 193 -4.40 -7.80 -21.72
N SER A 194 -3.86 -6.86 -20.94
CA SER A 194 -2.96 -7.13 -19.81
C SER A 194 -3.74 -7.07 -18.51
N LYS A 195 -3.45 -7.99 -17.59
CA LYS A 195 -3.98 -7.99 -16.22
C LYS A 195 -2.82 -7.62 -15.30
N SER A 196 -2.92 -6.49 -14.61
CA SER A 196 -1.81 -6.01 -13.78
C SER A 196 -1.63 -6.89 -12.54
N VAL A 197 -2.73 -7.15 -11.83
CA VAL A 197 -2.76 -8.02 -10.64
C VAL A 197 -2.79 -9.49 -11.03
N VAL A 198 -1.70 -10.19 -10.74
CA VAL A 198 -1.51 -11.61 -11.09
C VAL A 198 -1.30 -12.49 -9.87
N ASN A 199 -0.89 -11.92 -8.74
CA ASN A 199 -0.65 -12.64 -7.50
C ASN A 199 -1.68 -12.27 -6.44
N LEU A 200 -2.06 -13.26 -5.63
CA LEU A 200 -2.79 -13.04 -4.38
C LEU A 200 -1.93 -13.57 -3.23
N GLN A 201 -1.57 -12.69 -2.32
CA GLN A 201 -0.94 -13.06 -1.04
C GLN A 201 -1.96 -12.86 0.07
N VAL A 202 -1.98 -13.75 1.06
CA VAL A 202 -2.88 -13.64 2.19
C VAL A 202 -2.13 -13.82 3.50
N VAL A 203 -2.27 -12.87 4.42
CA VAL A 203 -1.76 -12.96 5.79
C VAL A 203 -2.69 -13.85 6.61
N ALA A 204 -2.55 -15.17 6.41
CA ALA A 204 -3.38 -16.18 7.05
C ALA A 204 -3.25 -16.17 8.58
N GLU A 205 -2.12 -15.71 9.14
CA GLU A 205 -1.98 -15.55 10.60
C GLU A 205 -3.05 -14.61 11.22
N SER A 206 -3.59 -13.67 10.44
CA SER A 206 -4.68 -12.79 10.89
C SER A 206 -6.07 -13.44 10.81
N MET A 207 -6.21 -14.60 10.16
CA MET A 207 -7.50 -15.25 9.93
C MET A 207 -7.99 -16.04 11.15
N ALA A 208 -9.32 -16.23 11.20
CA ALA A 208 -9.90 -17.23 12.06
C ALA A 208 -9.44 -18.65 11.66
N ALA A 209 -9.17 -19.48 12.66
CA ALA A 209 -8.74 -20.88 12.51
C ALA A 209 -7.36 -21.08 11.85
N PHE A 210 -6.51 -20.05 11.79
CA PHE A 210 -5.08 -20.23 11.55
C PHE A 210 -4.47 -21.17 12.59
N ASP A 211 -3.67 -22.13 12.13
CA ASP A 211 -2.95 -23.07 12.98
C ASP A 211 -1.60 -23.43 12.34
N SER A 212 -0.53 -22.79 12.81
CA SER A 212 0.83 -23.02 12.32
C SER A 212 1.37 -24.44 12.56
N ALA A 213 0.66 -25.28 13.32
CA ALA A 213 0.97 -26.69 13.51
C ALA A 213 -0.07 -27.61 12.83
N GLY A 214 -1.01 -27.01 12.10
CA GLY A 214 -2.07 -27.67 11.38
C GLY A 214 -1.59 -28.38 10.13
N SER A 215 -2.54 -28.87 9.35
CA SER A 215 -2.28 -29.52 8.06
C SER A 215 -3.23 -29.02 6.97
N ASP A 216 -3.93 -27.91 7.23
CA ASP A 216 -4.75 -27.24 6.23
C ASP A 216 -3.80 -26.32 5.46
N PRO A 217 -3.45 -26.65 4.19
CA PRO A 217 -2.42 -25.94 3.43
C PRO A 217 -2.77 -24.49 3.09
N LEU A 218 -3.94 -24.01 3.52
CA LEU A 218 -4.37 -22.62 3.33
C LEU A 218 -4.23 -21.79 4.61
N LYS A 219 -3.85 -22.42 5.73
CA LYS A 219 -3.91 -21.86 7.09
C LYS A 219 -2.82 -22.40 8.01
N ASP A 220 -1.81 -23.09 7.46
CA ASP A 220 -0.70 -23.66 8.21
C ASP A 220 0.58 -22.82 8.11
N ASP A 221 0.66 -21.89 7.15
CA ASP A 221 1.73 -20.88 7.06
C ASP A 221 1.19 -19.46 7.33
N LYS A 222 2.01 -18.58 7.91
CA LYS A 222 1.57 -17.19 8.18
C LYS A 222 1.13 -16.44 6.92
N LEU A 223 1.80 -16.70 5.81
CA LEU A 223 1.54 -16.12 4.50
C LEU A 223 1.20 -17.24 3.54
N GLU A 224 0.15 -17.04 2.75
CA GLU A 224 -0.28 -17.98 1.70
C GLU A 224 -0.29 -17.26 0.36
N GLN A 225 0.16 -17.93 -0.70
CA GLN A 225 0.27 -17.36 -2.04
C GLN A 225 -0.54 -18.15 -3.06
N PHE A 226 -1.18 -17.41 -3.98
CA PHE A 226 -2.06 -17.97 -5.01
C PHE A 226 -1.82 -17.30 -6.36
N ASP A 227 -2.01 -18.08 -7.42
CA ASP A 227 -2.10 -17.57 -8.79
C ASP A 227 -3.48 -16.91 -9.00
N PHE A 228 -3.54 -15.59 -8.80
CA PHE A 228 -4.77 -14.83 -8.92
C PHE A 228 -5.26 -14.77 -10.36
N ALA A 229 -4.34 -14.64 -11.32
CA ALA A 229 -4.69 -14.66 -12.74
C ALA A 229 -5.38 -15.98 -13.12
N GLY A 230 -4.83 -17.12 -12.67
CA GLY A 230 -5.43 -18.44 -12.85
C GLY A 230 -6.80 -18.59 -12.19
N LEU A 231 -6.99 -18.04 -10.98
CA LEU A 231 -8.30 -18.00 -10.31
C LEU A 231 -9.35 -17.24 -11.13
N VAL A 232 -8.97 -16.07 -11.68
CA VAL A 232 -9.87 -15.28 -12.54
C VAL A 232 -10.16 -16.00 -13.86
N GLU A 233 -9.18 -16.67 -14.45
CA GLU A 233 -9.42 -17.50 -15.64
C GLU A 233 -10.40 -18.65 -15.35
N ARG A 234 -10.30 -19.29 -14.18
CA ARG A 234 -11.26 -20.32 -13.74
C ARG A 234 -12.66 -19.73 -13.54
N PHE A 235 -12.76 -18.55 -12.95
CA PHE A 235 -14.02 -17.81 -12.84
C PHE A 235 -14.63 -17.56 -14.22
N ASP A 236 -13.86 -17.02 -15.17
CA ASP A 236 -14.32 -16.73 -16.53
C ASP A 236 -14.80 -18.00 -17.27
N GLN A 237 -14.11 -19.12 -17.08
CA GLN A 237 -14.49 -20.43 -17.66
C GLN A 237 -15.78 -21.00 -17.08
N SER A 238 -16.12 -20.67 -15.83
CA SER A 238 -17.34 -21.14 -15.16
C SER A 238 -18.63 -20.62 -15.80
N ARG A 239 -18.54 -19.51 -16.56
CA ARG A 239 -19.67 -18.75 -17.14
C ARG A 239 -20.64 -18.16 -16.12
N VAL A 240 -20.30 -18.21 -14.83
CA VAL A 240 -20.93 -17.40 -13.79
C VAL A 240 -20.45 -15.97 -13.97
N VAL A 241 -21.33 -14.98 -13.73
CA VAL A 241 -21.00 -13.56 -13.92
C VAL A 241 -20.98 -12.77 -12.60
N SER A 242 -21.53 -13.32 -11.51
CA SER A 242 -21.48 -12.70 -10.19
C SER A 242 -21.41 -13.76 -9.09
N ASP A 243 -20.87 -13.33 -7.94
CA ASP A 243 -20.88 -14.09 -6.69
C ASP A 243 -20.26 -15.49 -6.83
N TRP A 244 -19.20 -15.61 -7.64
CA TRP A 244 -18.46 -16.86 -7.77
C TRP A 244 -17.49 -16.99 -6.59
N ALA A 245 -17.75 -17.96 -5.71
CA ALA A 245 -16.90 -18.21 -4.55
C ALA A 245 -15.50 -18.67 -4.98
N VAL A 246 -14.46 -17.96 -4.56
CA VAL A 246 -13.06 -18.29 -4.87
C VAL A 246 -12.65 -19.62 -4.23
N SER A 247 -13.26 -19.99 -3.10
CA SER A 247 -13.07 -21.28 -2.43
C SER A 247 -13.34 -22.50 -3.33
N ASN A 248 -14.02 -22.33 -4.47
CA ASN A 248 -14.25 -23.40 -5.44
C ASN A 248 -12.97 -23.87 -6.16
N ALA A 249 -11.93 -23.04 -6.20
CA ALA A 249 -10.71 -23.33 -6.93
C ALA A 249 -9.42 -22.95 -6.18
N LEU A 250 -9.51 -22.38 -4.98
CA LEU A 250 -8.37 -21.82 -4.25
C LEU A 250 -7.19 -22.81 -4.13
N LEU A 251 -7.45 -24.07 -3.78
CA LEU A 251 -6.41 -25.12 -3.69
C LEU A 251 -5.78 -25.51 -5.05
N ASP A 252 -6.52 -25.38 -6.16
CA ASP A 252 -5.98 -25.67 -7.51
C ASP A 252 -4.90 -24.65 -7.90
N PHE A 253 -4.95 -23.45 -7.32
CA PHE A 253 -4.11 -22.30 -7.64
C PHE A 253 -3.24 -21.86 -6.46
N HIS A 254 -3.10 -22.70 -5.43
CA HIS A 254 -2.19 -22.46 -4.32
C HIS A 254 -0.75 -22.68 -4.76
N LEU A 255 0.09 -21.66 -4.57
CA LEU A 255 1.51 -21.65 -4.93
C LEU A 255 2.41 -22.08 -3.77
N GLY A 256 1.85 -22.14 -2.56
CA GLY A 256 2.54 -22.48 -1.32
C GLY A 256 2.40 -21.38 -0.26
N GLY A 257 2.91 -21.67 0.93
CA GLY A 257 2.94 -20.75 2.06
C GLY A 257 4.35 -20.48 2.57
N SER A 258 4.47 -19.50 3.46
CA SER A 258 5.71 -19.16 4.16
C SER A 258 5.46 -18.57 5.55
N ASP A 259 6.20 -19.08 6.53
CA ASP A 259 6.27 -18.52 7.88
C ASP A 259 7.30 -17.39 8.03
N THR A 260 8.16 -17.22 7.03
CA THR A 260 9.39 -16.43 7.14
C THR A 260 9.60 -15.42 6.04
N GLU A 261 8.81 -15.39 4.97
CA GLU A 261 9.01 -14.49 3.83
C GLU A 261 7.70 -13.98 3.22
N ALA A 262 7.70 -12.79 2.63
CA ALA A 262 6.52 -12.17 1.98
C ALA A 262 6.92 -11.33 0.75
N LEU A 263 6.06 -11.24 -0.28
CA LEU A 263 6.32 -10.49 -1.53
C LEU A 263 6.43 -8.97 -1.32
N GLY A 264 5.75 -8.42 -0.30
CA GLY A 264 5.90 -7.02 0.15
C GLY A 264 6.71 -6.90 1.45
N GLY A 265 7.50 -7.92 1.76
CA GLY A 265 8.33 -8.03 2.95
C GLY A 265 7.62 -7.73 4.26
N ASP A 266 8.37 -7.17 5.19
CA ASP A 266 7.86 -6.80 6.51
C ASP A 266 6.74 -5.75 6.43
N LEU A 267 6.77 -4.80 5.49
CA LEU A 267 5.76 -3.74 5.45
C LEU A 267 4.37 -4.28 5.15
N ALA A 268 4.20 -5.02 4.05
CA ALA A 268 2.91 -5.60 3.71
C ALA A 268 2.42 -6.62 4.76
N TYR A 269 3.34 -7.39 5.33
CA TYR A 269 3.01 -8.35 6.40
C TYR A 269 2.57 -7.65 7.69
N GLN A 270 3.31 -6.62 8.16
CA GLN A 270 2.95 -5.89 9.38
C GLN A 270 1.65 -5.11 9.21
N TYR A 271 1.42 -4.50 8.04
CA TYR A 271 0.13 -3.90 7.75
C TYR A 271 -0.99 -4.95 7.75
N GLY A 272 -0.82 -6.06 7.03
CA GLY A 272 -1.81 -7.14 6.99
C GLY A 272 -2.10 -7.80 8.35
N ARG A 273 -1.13 -7.76 9.26
CA ARG A 273 -1.25 -8.28 10.62
C ARG A 273 -1.88 -7.29 11.60
N ASN A 274 -1.44 -6.04 11.57
CA ASN A 274 -1.72 -5.07 12.63
C ASN A 274 -2.72 -3.98 12.23
N GLY A 275 -3.03 -3.85 10.94
CA GLY A 275 -3.90 -2.78 10.42
C GLY A 275 -3.19 -1.45 10.20
N SER A 276 -1.89 -1.34 10.49
CA SER A 276 -1.13 -0.09 10.43
C SER A 276 0.37 -0.37 10.43
N LEU A 277 1.15 0.57 9.87
CA LEU A 277 2.61 0.61 9.93
C LEU A 277 3.15 1.44 11.12
N ALA A 278 2.27 2.02 11.93
CA ALA A 278 2.61 2.92 13.03
C ALA A 278 3.71 2.36 13.95
N GLY A 279 4.72 3.18 14.22
CA GLY A 279 5.84 2.85 15.10
C GLY A 279 7.00 2.08 14.43
N ILE A 280 6.86 1.63 13.19
CA ILE A 280 8.01 1.19 12.37
C ILE A 280 8.93 2.41 12.15
N GLY A 281 10.25 2.21 12.25
CA GLY A 281 11.22 3.28 11.98
C GLY A 281 11.28 3.62 10.50
N SER A 282 11.28 4.91 10.15
CA SER A 282 11.26 5.34 8.74
C SER A 282 12.44 4.78 7.94
N GLN A 283 13.65 4.79 8.53
CA GLN A 283 14.83 4.21 7.87
C GLN A 283 14.71 2.69 7.67
N ALA A 284 14.02 1.98 8.57
CA ALA A 284 13.79 0.55 8.41
C ALA A 284 12.80 0.29 7.28
N ALA A 285 11.71 1.07 7.21
CA ALA A 285 10.73 1.00 6.13
C ALA A 285 11.36 1.30 4.76
N GLN A 286 12.09 2.40 4.64
CA GLN A 286 12.84 2.75 3.42
C GLN A 286 13.84 1.65 3.03
N ALA A 287 14.55 1.05 4.00
CA ALA A 287 15.47 -0.05 3.73
C ALA A 287 14.79 -1.37 3.30
N ILE A 288 13.52 -1.58 3.64
CA ILE A 288 12.74 -2.74 3.20
C ILE A 288 12.26 -2.53 1.77
N ILE A 289 11.64 -1.39 1.50
CA ILE A 289 11.05 -1.12 0.19
C ILE A 289 12.10 -0.88 -0.91
N ALA A 290 13.27 -0.34 -0.55
CA ALA A 290 14.40 -0.17 -1.47
C ALA A 290 15.06 -1.50 -1.91
N GLN A 291 14.70 -2.64 -1.32
CA GLN A 291 15.34 -3.90 -1.69
C GLN A 291 14.90 -4.34 -3.08
N PRO A 292 15.81 -4.87 -3.92
CA PRO A 292 15.47 -5.30 -5.27
C PRO A 292 14.42 -6.42 -5.36
N GLN A 293 14.14 -7.11 -4.25
CA GLN A 293 13.15 -8.18 -4.22
C GLN A 293 11.74 -7.68 -3.90
N PHE A 294 11.56 -6.46 -3.38
CA PHE A 294 10.24 -5.93 -3.03
C PHE A 294 9.31 -6.01 -4.26
N GLY A 295 8.12 -6.60 -4.10
CA GLY A 295 7.14 -6.77 -5.17
C GLY A 295 7.36 -7.99 -6.08
N VAL A 296 8.62 -8.28 -6.42
CA VAL A 296 8.98 -9.30 -7.42
C VAL A 296 9.44 -10.64 -6.82
N GLY A 297 9.69 -10.69 -5.52
CA GLY A 297 10.16 -11.88 -4.82
C GLY A 297 9.98 -11.79 -3.31
N ALA A 298 9.97 -12.93 -2.64
CA ALA A 298 9.74 -12.96 -1.19
C ALA A 298 10.96 -12.39 -0.45
N GLN A 299 10.73 -11.47 0.48
CA GLN A 299 11.72 -10.91 1.39
C GLN A 299 11.57 -11.55 2.77
N SER A 300 12.68 -11.85 3.43
CA SER A 300 12.66 -12.45 4.77
C SER A 300 12.11 -11.49 5.82
N LEU A 301 11.18 -11.98 6.63
CA LEU A 301 10.53 -11.26 7.71
C LEU A 301 11.44 -11.13 8.93
N GLN A 302 11.38 -9.97 9.56
CA GLN A 302 12.11 -9.66 10.78
C GLN A 302 11.19 -9.58 12.00
N PRO A 303 11.71 -9.78 13.22
CA PRO A 303 10.95 -9.50 14.43
C PRO A 303 10.51 -8.02 14.47
N LEU A 304 9.25 -7.73 14.78
CA LEU A 304 8.73 -6.35 14.82
C LEU A 304 9.61 -5.40 15.66
N ALA A 305 10.20 -5.89 16.76
CA ALA A 305 11.09 -5.08 17.60
C ALA A 305 12.36 -4.57 16.89
N SER A 306 12.85 -5.24 15.83
CA SER A 306 13.97 -4.73 15.02
C SER A 306 13.52 -3.64 14.05
N LEU A 307 12.28 -3.71 13.57
CA LEU A 307 11.66 -2.69 12.70
C LEU A 307 11.34 -1.42 13.48
N GLN A 308 11.08 -1.56 14.78
CA GLN A 308 10.80 -0.46 15.70
C GLN A 308 12.05 0.23 16.25
N GLN A 309 13.22 0.08 15.64
CA GLN A 309 14.41 0.89 15.96
C GLN A 309 14.34 2.28 15.30
N GLY A 310 15.22 3.21 15.70
CA GLY A 310 15.25 4.58 15.17
C GLY A 310 14.34 5.57 15.91
N THR A 311 14.58 6.87 15.72
CA THR A 311 13.89 7.96 16.41
C THR A 311 12.71 8.53 15.64
N VAL A 312 12.74 8.48 14.30
CA VAL A 312 11.64 8.90 13.43
C VAL A 312 10.83 7.67 13.06
N LYS A 313 9.52 7.76 13.26
CA LYS A 313 8.56 6.67 13.16
C LYS A 313 7.49 7.01 12.15
N LEU A 314 6.97 5.98 11.49
CA LEU A 314 5.73 6.08 10.74
C LEU A 314 4.57 6.35 11.71
N ALA A 315 3.66 7.21 11.26
CA ALA A 315 2.42 7.57 11.95
C ALA A 315 1.42 6.41 11.97
#